data_AF-A0A8S3Z6N1-F1
#
_entry.id   AF-A0A8S3Z6N1-F1
#
_cell.length_a   1.000
_cell.length_b   1.000
_cell.length_c   1.000
_cell.angle_alpha   90.00
_cell.angle_beta   90.00
_cell.angle_gamma   90.00
#
_symmetry.space_group_name_H-M   'P 1'
#
loop_
_entity.id
_entity.type
_entity.pdbx_description
1 polymer ?
#
loop_
_entity_poly.entity_id
_entity_poly.type
_entity_poly.pdbx_seq_one_letter_code
_entity_poly.pdbx_strand_id
1 'polypeptide(L)'
;GVVSELLENDALPHVRDKEKKFPFHLAIAGCHDEIGSMLVNRMPHDVVRDLFITHNQDEAECKLHDLLQRGMQESALAVLDCLADRIGQTSHMRIYYHILEADEKGRPPSHPKFEPNSKSCLHLISKEGYKELITHFVVRLLIRKKWKEYAKFRFQLNSFMFLFTLFCLTFSVVVAVITADPTAYDTPLHKARAVFEVWSLLAVIVTCIIEINQLRKHKLDYVRDQFNWIDLGSSFLLLAVVPLRFTHRQEQWHVYSVGYLLWTLRVFKFAAVFRQTGAYAQILWRIISHDFIQFTILFLVILLSFSGSFVLALRGEDSLDVHDETSSFWNVLFTGVRTLIEGQSVVTYAGKEGYKVMSCFLIVVYLFVCCVVLLNILIAQLSDTYQNMNRAWIITRVELNSLFIGKTQTADEQVLFQMEELNNPASVLEKWESPLLNEISKDVRGMKEYLKSTELSMQTIKNRLSMQEHTLKCLEVQLRTVIQMLQNNRRWIRPTRELISEHL
;
A
#
# COMPACT_ATOMS: atom_id res chain seq x y z
N GLY A 1 -15.48 16.48 25.86
CA GLY A 1 -16.37 16.88 26.97
C GLY A 1 -16.46 18.39 27.04
N VAL A 2 -15.71 19.02 27.94
CA VAL A 2 -15.74 20.48 28.18
C VAL A 2 -15.52 21.32 26.92
N VAL A 3 -14.55 20.97 26.07
CA VAL A 3 -14.30 21.71 24.83
C VAL A 3 -15.48 21.62 23.85
N SER A 4 -16.15 20.46 23.76
CA SER A 4 -17.35 20.30 22.91
C SER A 4 -18.48 21.19 23.41
N GLU A 5 -18.71 21.18 24.72
CA GLU A 5 -19.77 21.96 25.37
C GLU A 5 -19.51 23.47 25.24
N LEU A 6 -18.25 23.92 25.30
CA LEU A 6 -17.88 25.32 25.04
C LEU A 6 -18.11 25.71 23.58
N LEU A 7 -17.72 24.86 22.63
CA LEU A 7 -17.93 25.10 21.20
C LEU A 7 -19.42 25.06 20.81
N GLU A 8 -20.24 24.29 21.52
CA GLU A 8 -21.70 24.27 21.38
C GLU A 8 -22.38 25.53 21.92
N ASN A 9 -21.72 26.23 22.85
CA ASN A 9 -22.18 27.51 23.42
C ASN A 9 -21.52 28.73 22.75
N ASP A 10 -21.24 28.66 21.44
CA ASP A 10 -20.70 29.75 20.61
C ASP A 10 -19.33 30.31 21.05
N ALA A 11 -18.50 29.53 21.76
CA ALA A 11 -17.13 29.93 22.02
C ALA A 11 -16.34 30.01 20.70
N LEU A 12 -15.83 31.20 20.36
CA LEU A 12 -15.09 31.45 19.12
C LEU A 12 -13.68 30.83 19.19
N PRO A 13 -13.38 29.79 18.40
CA PRO A 13 -12.08 29.10 18.47
C PRO A 13 -10.94 29.93 17.87
N HIS A 14 -11.24 30.97 17.09
CA HIS A 14 -10.29 31.82 16.37
C HIS A 14 -9.77 33.02 17.18
N VAL A 15 -10.11 33.13 18.47
CA VAL A 15 -9.63 34.23 19.32
C VAL A 15 -8.18 33.96 19.72
N ARG A 16 -7.32 34.97 19.59
CA ARG A 16 -5.91 34.91 19.97
C ARG A 16 -5.71 35.34 21.42
N ASP A 17 -4.78 34.67 22.11
CA ASP A 17 -4.32 35.10 23.44
C ASP A 17 -3.37 36.32 23.33
N LYS A 18 -2.95 36.89 24.47
CA LYS A 18 -1.98 37.99 24.59
C LYS A 18 -0.65 37.70 23.87
N GLU A 19 -0.28 36.43 23.75
CA GLU A 19 0.88 35.95 22.98
C GLU A 19 0.60 35.75 21.48
N LYS A 20 -0.58 36.15 20.99
CA LYS A 20 -1.07 35.94 19.62
C LYS A 20 -1.25 34.47 19.20
N LYS A 21 -1.28 33.52 20.14
CA LYS A 21 -1.49 32.09 19.87
C LYS A 21 -2.97 31.75 19.84
N PHE A 22 -3.36 30.83 18.95
CA PHE A 22 -4.70 30.24 18.94
C PHE A 22 -4.81 29.09 19.93
N PRO A 23 -6.02 28.75 20.41
CA PRO A 23 -6.29 27.50 21.13
C PRO A 23 -5.75 26.27 20.42
N PHE A 24 -5.75 26.28 19.08
CA PHE A 24 -5.17 25.23 18.24
C PHE A 24 -3.66 25.05 18.45
N HIS A 25 -2.89 26.11 18.70
CA HIS A 25 -1.45 26.00 18.99
C HIS A 25 -1.19 25.25 20.31
N LEU A 26 -2.07 25.44 21.29
CA LEU A 26 -2.00 24.72 22.57
C LEU A 26 -2.37 23.24 22.37
N ALA A 27 -3.35 22.95 21.51
CA ALA A 27 -3.70 21.58 21.14
C ALA A 27 -2.55 20.85 20.43
N ILE A 28 -1.83 21.53 19.52
CA ILE A 28 -0.64 20.99 18.87
C ILE A 28 0.48 20.76 19.89
N ALA A 29 0.73 21.71 20.78
CA ALA A 29 1.77 21.60 21.81
C ALA A 29 1.53 20.42 22.75
N GLY A 30 0.26 20.15 23.10
CA GLY A 30 -0.16 19.02 23.92
C GLY A 30 -0.40 17.71 23.16
N CYS A 31 -0.21 17.67 21.83
CA CYS A 31 -0.52 16.52 20.97
C CYS A 31 -1.95 15.97 21.15
N HIS A 32 -2.93 16.85 21.36
CA HIS A 32 -4.33 16.46 21.54
C HIS A 32 -5.08 16.46 20.19
N ASP A 33 -5.09 15.30 19.51
CA ASP A 33 -5.60 15.19 18.13
C ASP A 33 -7.12 15.45 18.01
N GLU A 34 -7.94 14.82 18.84
CA GLU A 34 -9.40 15.03 18.84
C GLU A 34 -9.77 16.50 19.10
N ILE A 35 -9.08 17.14 20.04
CA ILE A 35 -9.31 18.54 20.41
C ILE A 35 -8.88 19.46 19.26
N GLY A 36 -7.74 19.17 18.62
CA GLY A 36 -7.28 19.90 17.44
C GLY A 36 -8.30 19.81 16.29
N SER A 37 -8.79 18.61 15.99
CA SER A 37 -9.80 18.37 14.96
C SER A 37 -11.11 19.12 15.25
N MET A 38 -11.61 19.07 16.49
CA MET A 38 -12.83 19.80 16.88
C MET A 38 -12.69 21.32 16.74
N LEU A 39 -11.53 21.88 17.12
CA LEU A 39 -11.26 23.31 17.00
C LEU A 39 -11.22 23.75 15.54
N VAL A 40 -10.50 23.01 14.68
CA VAL A 40 -10.38 23.32 13.25
C VAL A 40 -11.73 23.23 12.54
N ASN A 41 -12.53 22.21 12.83
CA ASN A 41 -13.86 22.04 12.22
C ASN A 41 -14.86 23.16 12.57
N ARG A 42 -14.63 23.88 13.66
CA ARG A 42 -15.46 25.02 14.10
C ARG A 42 -14.88 26.38 13.72
N MET A 43 -13.65 26.43 13.20
CA MET A 43 -13.04 27.64 12.67
C MET A 43 -13.54 27.90 11.23
N PRO A 44 -13.64 29.18 10.81
CA PRO A 44 -13.95 29.48 9.43
C PRO A 44 -12.76 29.11 8.52
N HIS A 45 -13.07 28.57 7.33
CA HIS A 45 -12.08 27.93 6.44
C HIS A 45 -10.98 28.88 5.95
N ASP A 46 -11.28 30.17 5.79
CA ASP A 46 -10.32 31.22 5.44
C ASP A 46 -9.27 31.42 6.54
N VAL A 47 -9.70 31.52 7.80
CA VAL A 47 -8.80 31.67 8.95
C VAL A 47 -7.91 30.45 9.09
N VAL A 48 -8.45 29.24 8.94
CA VAL A 48 -7.65 28.02 8.99
C VAL A 48 -6.59 28.03 7.92
N ARG A 49 -6.92 28.39 6.67
CA ARG A 49 -5.94 28.45 5.59
C ARG A 49 -4.82 29.45 5.86
N ASP A 50 -5.14 30.63 6.36
CA ASP A 50 -4.14 31.66 6.67
C ASP A 50 -3.17 31.24 7.79
N LEU A 51 -3.54 30.31 8.68
CA LEU A 51 -2.61 29.75 9.69
C LEU A 51 -1.45 28.96 9.06
N PHE A 52 -1.72 28.30 7.92
CA PHE A 52 -0.81 27.36 7.28
C PHE A 52 -0.09 27.98 6.06
N ILE A 53 -0.36 29.24 5.72
CA ILE A 53 0.25 29.95 4.58
C ILE A 53 1.12 31.10 5.06
N THR A 54 2.32 31.21 4.52
CA THR A 54 3.13 32.44 4.62
C THR A 54 2.74 33.45 3.56
N HIS A 55 2.10 34.57 3.96
CA HIS A 55 1.88 35.71 3.07
C HIS A 55 3.04 36.71 3.06
N ASN A 56 3.61 37.05 4.23
CA ASN A 56 4.68 38.07 4.39
C ASN A 56 5.79 37.70 5.40
N GLN A 57 5.69 36.56 6.09
CA GLN A 57 6.67 36.10 7.08
C GLN A 57 7.54 34.97 6.50
N ASP A 58 8.76 34.81 7.02
CA ASP A 58 9.68 33.76 6.55
C ASP A 58 9.23 32.33 6.95
N GLU A 59 8.31 32.16 7.91
CA GLU A 59 7.75 30.85 8.33
C GLU A 59 6.25 30.95 8.64
N ALA A 60 5.49 29.87 8.39
CA ALA A 60 4.06 29.80 8.68
C ALA A 60 3.78 29.67 10.18
N GLU A 61 2.63 30.18 10.66
CA GLU A 61 2.24 30.10 12.07
C GLU A 61 2.02 28.65 12.52
N CYS A 62 1.43 27.82 11.66
CA CYS A 62 1.30 26.38 11.84
C CYS A 62 1.83 25.64 10.61
N LYS A 63 2.61 24.56 10.83
CA LYS A 63 3.16 23.73 9.75
C LYS A 63 2.37 22.44 9.67
N LEU A 64 1.86 22.11 8.47
CA LEU A 64 1.23 20.80 8.25
C LEU A 64 2.25 19.67 8.46
N HIS A 65 3.55 19.92 8.19
CA HIS A 65 4.64 19.01 8.54
C HIS A 65 4.68 18.66 10.02
N ASP A 66 4.48 19.63 10.93
CA ASP A 66 4.54 19.39 12.36
C ASP A 66 3.37 18.52 12.84
N LEU A 67 2.18 18.70 12.25
CA LEU A 67 1.01 17.84 12.51
C LEU A 67 1.28 16.40 12.07
N LEU A 68 1.88 16.24 10.88
CA LEU A 68 2.20 14.92 10.33
C LEU A 68 3.33 14.22 11.09
N GLN A 69 4.34 14.95 11.58
CA GLN A 69 5.43 14.37 12.38
C GLN A 69 4.96 13.97 13.79
N ARG A 70 3.98 14.69 14.36
CA ARG A 70 3.40 14.39 15.67
C ARG A 70 2.31 13.31 15.63
N GLY A 71 1.94 12.84 14.44
CA GLY A 71 0.92 11.80 14.27
C GLY A 71 -0.52 12.26 14.50
N MET A 72 -0.81 13.56 14.36
CA MET A 72 -2.15 14.15 14.56
C MET A 72 -3.00 13.99 13.29
N GLN A 73 -3.56 12.80 13.08
CA GLN A 73 -4.26 12.43 11.85
C GLN A 73 -5.63 13.11 11.72
N GLU A 74 -6.41 13.17 12.81
CA GLU A 74 -7.76 13.76 12.79
C GLU A 74 -7.72 15.27 12.60
N SER A 75 -6.73 15.93 13.19
CA SER A 75 -6.46 17.35 13.00
C SER A 75 -6.02 17.63 11.57
N ALA A 76 -5.14 16.80 11.01
CA ALA A 76 -4.71 16.92 9.61
C ALA A 76 -5.89 16.73 8.64
N LEU A 77 -6.78 15.77 8.90
CA LEU A 77 -8.01 15.57 8.12
C LEU A 77 -8.92 16.81 8.17
N ALA A 78 -9.16 17.37 9.37
CA ALA A 78 -9.95 18.59 9.52
C ALA A 78 -9.36 19.79 8.76
N VAL A 79 -8.03 19.92 8.73
CA VAL A 79 -7.35 20.94 7.93
C VAL A 79 -7.57 20.71 6.44
N LEU A 80 -7.53 19.46 5.97
CA LEU A 80 -7.81 19.15 4.56
C LEU A 80 -9.28 19.40 4.17
N ASP A 81 -10.23 19.19 5.07
CA ASP A 81 -11.63 19.55 4.84
C ASP A 81 -11.78 21.07 4.63
N CYS A 82 -10.99 21.88 5.34
CA CYS A 82 -10.96 23.34 5.20
C CYS A 82 -10.30 23.84 3.91
N LEU A 83 -9.65 22.97 3.14
CA LEU A 83 -9.07 23.31 1.83
C LEU A 83 -10.10 23.39 0.71
N ALA A 84 -11.35 23.11 0.99
CA ALA A 84 -12.37 22.96 -0.03
C ALA A 84 -13.62 23.79 0.31
N ASP A 85 -13.80 24.90 -0.42
CA ASP A 85 -14.93 25.80 -0.22
C ASP A 85 -16.06 25.48 -1.19
N ARG A 86 -17.30 25.44 -0.72
CA ARG A 86 -18.47 25.47 -1.60
C ARG A 86 -18.78 26.91 -2.01
N ILE A 87 -18.85 27.16 -3.31
CA ILE A 87 -19.22 28.47 -3.85
C ILE A 87 -20.76 28.53 -3.98
N GLY A 88 -21.40 29.25 -3.06
CA GLY A 88 -22.85 29.52 -3.07
C GLY A 88 -23.74 28.29 -2.77
N GLN A 89 -24.94 28.24 -3.35
CA GLN A 89 -25.90 27.13 -3.19
C GLN A 89 -25.72 25.98 -4.23
N THR A 90 -24.69 26.07 -5.08
CA THR A 90 -24.47 25.10 -6.17
C THR A 90 -23.46 24.01 -5.80
N SER A 91 -23.38 22.94 -6.58
CA SER A 91 -22.39 21.85 -6.42
C SER A 91 -20.93 22.27 -6.75
N HIS A 92 -20.69 23.56 -7.02
CA HIS A 92 -19.37 24.10 -7.33
C HIS A 92 -18.48 24.17 -6.09
N MET A 93 -17.29 23.57 -6.18
CA MET A 93 -16.29 23.55 -5.13
C MET A 93 -14.99 24.17 -5.62
N ARG A 94 -14.42 25.08 -4.83
CA ARG A 94 -13.08 25.65 -5.04
C ARG A 94 -12.12 24.96 -4.09
N ILE A 95 -11.09 24.35 -4.67
CA ILE A 95 -10.12 23.54 -3.93
C ILE A 95 -8.77 24.22 -3.99
N TYR A 96 -8.14 24.30 -2.83
CA TYR A 96 -6.89 24.99 -2.59
C TYR A 96 -5.79 23.96 -2.31
N TYR A 97 -4.77 23.87 -3.17
CA TYR A 97 -3.71 22.84 -3.03
C TYR A 97 -2.41 23.38 -2.41
N HIS A 98 -2.30 24.68 -2.18
CA HIS A 98 -1.08 25.35 -1.76
C HIS A 98 -0.52 24.84 -0.41
N ILE A 99 -1.36 24.36 0.51
CA ILE A 99 -0.90 23.79 1.80
C ILE A 99 -0.25 22.42 1.58
N LEU A 100 -0.79 21.59 0.68
CA LEU A 100 -0.27 20.25 0.39
C LEU A 100 1.08 20.26 -0.33
N GLU A 101 1.36 21.35 -1.04
CA GLU A 101 2.62 21.57 -1.77
C GLU A 101 3.61 22.47 -1.02
N ALA A 102 3.28 22.88 0.20
CA ALA A 102 4.15 23.72 0.99
C ALA A 102 5.46 23.01 1.38
N ASP A 103 6.52 23.81 1.49
CA ASP A 103 7.85 23.46 2.01
C ASP A 103 7.78 23.08 3.52
N GLU A 104 8.84 22.52 4.10
CA GLU A 104 9.02 22.27 5.54
C GLU A 104 8.74 23.51 6.41
N LYS A 105 8.87 24.71 5.84
CA LYS A 105 8.57 26.00 6.50
C LYS A 105 7.15 26.54 6.27
N GLY A 106 6.28 25.80 5.57
CA GLY A 106 4.93 26.23 5.24
C GLY A 106 4.85 27.25 4.10
N ARG A 107 5.91 27.34 3.28
CA ARG A 107 5.98 28.29 2.17
C ARG A 107 5.29 27.69 0.94
N PRO A 108 4.33 28.39 0.32
CA PRO A 108 3.73 27.92 -0.92
C PRO A 108 4.71 28.09 -2.10
N PRO A 109 4.52 27.36 -3.21
CA PRO A 109 5.41 27.41 -4.36
C PRO A 109 5.49 28.78 -5.07
N SER A 110 4.55 29.69 -4.81
CA SER A 110 4.63 31.08 -5.32
C SER A 110 5.58 31.98 -4.52
N HIS A 111 6.09 31.54 -3.38
CA HIS A 111 6.92 32.36 -2.52
C HIS A 111 8.37 32.44 -3.06
N PRO A 112 9.01 33.62 -3.09
CA PRO A 112 10.34 33.81 -3.71
C PRO A 112 11.47 33.03 -3.01
N LYS A 113 11.27 32.63 -1.75
CA LYS A 113 12.21 31.83 -0.94
C LYS A 113 11.78 30.36 -0.77
N PHE A 114 10.95 29.84 -1.66
CA PHE A 114 10.53 28.44 -1.63
C PHE A 114 11.73 27.51 -1.88
N GLU A 115 11.96 26.52 -1.02
CA GLU A 115 13.05 25.55 -1.18
C GLU A 115 12.52 24.33 -1.97
N PRO A 116 12.88 24.17 -3.25
CA PRO A 116 12.30 23.12 -4.10
C PRO A 116 12.79 21.71 -3.79
N ASN A 117 13.85 21.59 -2.99
CA ASN A 117 14.40 20.31 -2.55
C ASN A 117 13.81 19.83 -1.22
N SER A 118 12.94 20.62 -0.60
CA SER A 118 12.25 20.24 0.63
C SER A 118 11.25 19.12 0.38
N LYS A 119 10.99 18.33 1.43
CA LYS A 119 9.94 17.31 1.36
C LYS A 119 8.59 18.01 1.45
N SER A 120 7.75 17.87 0.42
CA SER A 120 6.39 18.41 0.47
C SER A 120 5.51 17.65 1.47
N CYS A 121 4.43 18.29 1.94
CA CYS A 121 3.44 17.61 2.79
C CYS A 121 2.89 16.37 2.10
N LEU A 122 2.57 16.45 0.80
CA LEU A 122 2.13 15.29 0.01
C LEU A 122 3.14 14.12 0.06
N HIS A 123 4.45 14.42 0.02
CA HIS A 123 5.48 13.40 0.14
C HIS A 123 5.47 12.73 1.53
N LEU A 124 5.35 13.51 2.60
CA LEU A 124 5.24 12.96 3.97
C LEU A 124 3.99 12.11 4.13
N ILE A 125 2.83 12.58 3.64
CA ILE A 125 1.57 11.82 3.66
C ILE A 125 1.74 10.47 2.96
N SER A 126 2.42 10.46 1.81
CA SER A 126 2.69 9.23 1.07
C SER A 126 3.70 8.29 1.74
N LYS A 127 4.67 8.83 2.49
CA LYS A 127 5.75 8.06 3.11
C LYS A 127 5.36 7.44 4.45
N GLU A 128 4.65 8.20 5.28
CA GLU A 128 4.22 7.77 6.61
C GLU A 128 2.98 6.84 6.55
N GLY A 129 2.42 6.62 5.36
CA GLY A 129 1.36 5.63 5.15
C GLY A 129 0.04 5.99 5.83
N TYR A 130 -0.25 7.28 5.99
CA TYR A 130 -1.51 7.76 6.57
C TYR A 130 -2.70 7.46 5.65
N LYS A 131 -3.24 6.24 5.77
CA LYS A 131 -4.26 5.67 4.87
C LYS A 131 -5.48 6.57 4.74
N GLU A 132 -5.97 7.10 5.85
CA GLU A 132 -7.17 7.94 5.86
C GLU A 132 -6.94 9.28 5.15
N LEU A 133 -5.77 9.88 5.37
CA LEU A 133 -5.37 11.15 4.76
C LEU A 133 -5.16 11.02 3.25
N ILE A 134 -4.60 9.89 2.79
CA ILE A 134 -4.43 9.56 1.37
C ILE A 134 -5.80 9.36 0.69
N THR A 135 -6.79 8.81 1.39
CA THR A 135 -8.15 8.63 0.85
C THR A 135 -8.96 9.93 0.74
N HIS A 136 -8.47 11.03 1.32
CA HIS A 136 -9.13 12.31 1.30
C HIS A 136 -9.28 12.88 -0.13
N PHE A 137 -10.45 13.43 -0.46
CA PHE A 137 -10.77 13.82 -1.84
C PHE A 137 -9.84 14.91 -2.39
N VAL A 138 -9.40 15.88 -1.57
CA VAL A 138 -8.45 16.94 -1.98
C VAL A 138 -7.11 16.34 -2.40
N VAL A 139 -6.56 15.40 -1.61
CA VAL A 139 -5.29 14.73 -1.93
C VAL A 139 -5.44 13.93 -3.23
N ARG A 140 -6.56 13.23 -3.40
CA ARG A 140 -6.85 12.43 -4.60
C ARG A 140 -7.02 13.28 -5.85
N LEU A 141 -7.62 14.47 -5.74
CA LEU A 141 -7.76 15.40 -6.85
C LEU A 141 -6.40 15.99 -7.26
N LEU A 142 -5.55 16.34 -6.28
CA LEU A 142 -4.17 16.78 -6.55
C LEU A 142 -3.37 15.69 -7.30
N ILE A 143 -3.42 14.45 -6.82
CA ILE A 143 -2.80 13.28 -7.46
C ILE A 143 -3.29 13.12 -8.90
N ARG A 144 -4.61 13.21 -9.13
CA ARG A 144 -5.20 13.12 -10.46
C ARG A 144 -4.71 14.24 -11.38
N LYS A 145 -4.66 15.48 -10.89
CA LYS A 145 -4.25 16.64 -11.69
C LYS A 145 -2.79 16.50 -12.13
N LYS A 146 -1.89 16.18 -11.20
CA LYS A 146 -0.47 15.85 -11.48
C LYS A 146 -0.32 14.70 -12.47
N TRP A 147 -1.15 13.67 -12.34
CA TRP A 147 -1.15 12.53 -13.24
C TRP A 147 -1.50 12.94 -14.69
N LYS A 148 -2.55 13.73 -14.86
CA LYS A 148 -3.06 14.12 -16.18
C LYS A 148 -2.11 15.06 -16.91
N GLU A 149 -1.51 16.01 -16.21
CA GLU A 149 -0.69 17.05 -16.82
C GLU A 149 0.72 16.58 -17.17
N TYR A 150 1.39 15.86 -16.25
CA TYR A 150 2.82 15.56 -16.40
C TYR A 150 3.15 14.08 -16.33
N ALA A 151 2.62 13.36 -15.32
CA ALA A 151 3.06 11.99 -15.06
C ALA A 151 2.69 11.05 -16.20
N LYS A 152 1.50 11.20 -16.80
CA LYS A 152 1.06 10.35 -17.91
C LYS A 152 2.00 10.43 -19.11
N PHE A 153 2.41 11.63 -19.51
CA PHE A 153 3.29 11.82 -20.67
C PHE A 153 4.69 11.25 -20.39
N ARG A 154 5.31 11.59 -19.26
CA ARG A 154 6.62 11.05 -18.87
C ARG A 154 6.59 9.53 -18.73
N PHE A 155 5.53 8.98 -18.13
CA PHE A 155 5.34 7.54 -18.01
C PHE A 155 5.20 6.85 -19.37
N GLN A 156 4.38 7.41 -20.27
CA GLN A 156 4.22 6.86 -21.63
C GLN A 156 5.53 6.88 -22.41
N LEU A 157 6.30 7.97 -22.33
CA LEU A 157 7.61 8.08 -22.95
C LEU A 157 8.58 7.02 -22.39
N ASN A 158 8.67 6.90 -21.06
CA ASN A 158 9.55 5.92 -20.43
C ASN A 158 9.14 4.47 -20.76
N SER A 159 7.83 4.18 -20.74
CA SER A 159 7.30 2.87 -21.12
C SER A 159 7.59 2.55 -22.59
N PHE A 160 7.49 3.53 -23.48
CA PHE A 160 7.84 3.35 -24.89
C PHE A 160 9.33 3.06 -25.06
N MET A 161 10.21 3.83 -24.40
CA MET A 161 11.65 3.60 -24.43
C MET A 161 12.03 2.22 -23.89
N PHE A 162 11.37 1.76 -22.82
CA PHE A 162 11.53 0.41 -22.30
C PHE A 162 11.11 -0.66 -23.31
N LEU A 163 9.91 -0.57 -23.88
CA LEU A 163 9.41 -1.54 -24.86
C LEU A 163 10.27 -1.58 -26.11
N PHE A 164 10.72 -0.42 -26.59
CA PHE A 164 11.62 -0.33 -27.73
C PHE A 164 12.98 -0.98 -27.41
N THR A 165 13.55 -0.70 -26.23
CA THR A 165 14.81 -1.34 -25.79
C THR A 165 14.65 -2.85 -25.64
N LEU A 166 13.52 -3.31 -25.10
CA LEU A 166 13.19 -4.74 -25.01
C LEU A 166 13.13 -5.38 -26.39
N PHE A 167 12.50 -4.73 -27.36
CA PHE A 167 12.48 -5.19 -28.76
C PHE A 167 13.87 -5.24 -29.38
N CYS A 168 14.72 -4.24 -29.13
CA CYS A 168 16.10 -4.26 -29.60
C CYS A 168 16.91 -5.40 -28.97
N LEU A 169 16.72 -5.66 -27.67
CA LEU A 169 17.35 -6.77 -26.96
C LEU A 169 16.84 -8.12 -27.48
N THR A 170 15.54 -8.31 -27.69
CA THR A 170 15.01 -9.57 -28.23
C THR A 170 15.56 -9.84 -29.63
N PHE A 171 15.63 -8.82 -30.49
CA PHE A 171 16.24 -8.93 -31.81
C PHE A 171 17.73 -9.32 -31.72
N SER A 172 18.47 -8.66 -30.82
CA SER A 172 19.88 -9.00 -30.57
C SER A 172 20.05 -10.46 -30.12
N VAL A 173 19.23 -10.94 -29.17
CA VAL A 173 19.26 -12.34 -28.69
C VAL A 173 18.97 -13.32 -29.82
N VAL A 174 17.92 -13.09 -30.61
CA VAL A 174 17.52 -14.01 -31.70
C VAL A 174 18.62 -14.13 -32.75
N VAL A 175 19.22 -13.01 -33.16
CA VAL A 175 20.34 -13.04 -34.11
C VAL A 175 21.60 -13.64 -33.48
N ALA A 176 21.82 -13.42 -32.18
CA ALA A 176 22.96 -13.97 -31.44
C ALA A 176 22.98 -15.49 -31.38
N VAL A 177 21.81 -16.13 -31.25
CA VAL A 177 21.68 -17.60 -31.26
C VAL A 177 22.06 -18.20 -32.62
N ILE A 178 21.82 -17.48 -33.71
CA ILE A 178 22.08 -17.97 -35.08
C ILE A 178 23.57 -17.81 -35.46
N THR A 179 24.29 -16.89 -34.80
CA THR A 179 25.70 -16.61 -35.10
C THR A 179 26.67 -17.44 -34.27
N ALA A 180 27.60 -18.13 -34.92
CA ALA A 180 28.69 -18.85 -34.25
C ALA A 180 29.68 -17.90 -33.56
N ASP A 181 30.04 -16.79 -34.21
CA ASP A 181 30.93 -15.78 -33.64
C ASP A 181 30.15 -14.49 -33.29
N PRO A 182 30.12 -14.08 -32.01
CA PRO A 182 29.38 -12.91 -31.57
C PRO A 182 30.05 -11.59 -31.98
N THR A 183 31.26 -11.60 -32.54
CA THR A 183 32.00 -10.38 -32.94
C THR A 183 32.11 -10.17 -34.44
N ALA A 184 31.59 -11.09 -35.26
CA ALA A 184 31.61 -10.97 -36.72
C ALA A 184 30.38 -10.19 -37.22
N TYR A 185 30.61 -9.06 -37.90
CA TYR A 185 29.57 -8.13 -38.36
C TYR A 185 29.49 -7.97 -39.88
N ASP A 186 29.65 -9.06 -40.63
CA ASP A 186 29.83 -8.98 -42.08
C ASP A 186 28.53 -8.92 -42.88
N THR A 187 27.50 -9.67 -42.48
CA THR A 187 26.22 -9.73 -43.19
C THR A 187 25.34 -8.51 -42.88
N PRO A 188 24.41 -8.12 -43.79
CA PRO A 188 23.47 -7.02 -43.51
C PRO A 188 22.64 -7.28 -42.24
N LEU A 189 22.35 -8.54 -41.92
CA LEU A 189 21.68 -8.93 -40.68
C LEU A 189 22.55 -8.63 -39.44
N HIS A 190 23.86 -8.90 -39.50
CA HIS A 190 24.76 -8.56 -38.41
C HIS A 190 24.97 -7.05 -38.27
N LYS A 191 24.99 -6.30 -39.37
CA LYS A 191 25.01 -4.82 -39.31
C LYS A 191 23.76 -4.26 -38.63
N ALA A 192 22.57 -4.80 -38.94
CA ALA A 192 21.34 -4.43 -38.25
C ALA A 192 21.40 -4.77 -36.74
N ARG A 193 21.91 -5.95 -36.39
CA ARG A 193 22.15 -6.34 -34.99
C ARG A 193 23.07 -5.34 -34.28
N ALA A 194 24.17 -4.92 -34.92
CA ALA A 194 25.10 -3.96 -34.32
C ALA A 194 24.40 -2.65 -33.95
N VAL A 195 23.52 -2.13 -34.81
CA VAL A 195 22.74 -0.91 -34.53
C VAL A 195 21.83 -1.10 -33.32
N PHE A 196 21.10 -2.23 -33.25
CA PHE A 196 20.23 -2.54 -32.12
C PHE A 196 20.99 -2.81 -30.82
N GLU A 197 22.18 -3.42 -30.89
CA GLU A 197 23.08 -3.61 -29.75
C GLU A 197 23.64 -2.28 -29.24
N VAL A 198 24.04 -1.37 -30.13
CA VAL A 198 24.50 -0.02 -29.74
C VAL A 198 23.39 0.76 -29.06
N TRP A 199 22.17 0.71 -29.60
CA TRP A 199 21.01 1.34 -28.96
C TRP A 199 20.71 0.74 -27.58
N SER A 200 20.64 -0.60 -27.47
CA SER A 200 20.30 -1.25 -26.20
C SER A 200 21.37 -1.01 -25.14
N LEU A 201 22.66 -1.01 -25.50
CA LEU A 201 23.75 -0.66 -24.59
C LEU A 201 23.66 0.80 -24.14
N LEU A 202 23.40 1.74 -25.04
CA LEU A 202 23.21 3.15 -24.68
C LEU A 202 22.04 3.31 -23.70
N ALA A 203 20.90 2.67 -23.98
CA ALA A 203 19.73 2.70 -23.11
C ALA A 203 19.99 2.10 -21.73
N VAL A 204 20.73 0.98 -21.65
CA VAL A 204 21.15 0.35 -20.39
C VAL A 204 22.08 1.26 -19.60
N ILE A 205 23.05 1.92 -20.25
CA ILE A 205 23.97 2.86 -19.59
C ILE A 205 23.21 4.05 -19.02
N VAL A 206 22.33 4.67 -19.80
CA VAL A 206 21.49 5.80 -19.34
C VAL A 206 20.63 5.37 -18.15
N THR A 207 20.00 4.20 -18.23
CA THR A 207 19.20 3.65 -17.13
C THR A 207 20.05 3.41 -15.89
N CYS A 208 21.25 2.84 -16.04
CA CYS A 208 22.19 2.61 -14.94
C CYS A 208 22.59 3.92 -14.24
N ILE A 209 22.91 4.97 -15.00
CA ILE A 209 23.25 6.30 -14.44
C ILE A 209 22.06 6.87 -13.66
N ILE A 210 20.85 6.76 -14.21
CA ILE A 210 19.63 7.22 -13.54
C ILE A 210 19.40 6.46 -12.23
N GLU A 211 19.51 5.13 -12.23
CA GLU A 211 19.31 4.30 -11.05
C GLU A 211 20.40 4.56 -9.97
N ILE A 212 21.66 4.71 -10.37
CA ILE A 212 22.75 5.08 -9.43
C ILE A 212 22.50 6.45 -8.81
N ASN A 213 22.02 7.42 -9.60
CA ASN A 213 21.68 8.75 -9.08
C ASN A 213 20.51 8.67 -8.08
N GLN A 214 19.50 7.84 -8.35
CA GLN A 214 18.38 7.60 -7.43
C GLN A 214 18.82 6.91 -6.14
N LEU A 215 19.68 5.89 -6.24
CA LEU A 215 20.28 5.21 -5.09
C LEU A 215 21.06 6.20 -4.22
N ARG A 216 21.83 7.11 -4.82
CA ARG A 216 22.56 8.16 -4.08
C ARG A 216 21.64 9.15 -3.38
N LYS A 217 20.54 9.57 -4.03
CA LYS A 217 19.60 10.57 -3.49
C LYS A 217 18.74 10.02 -2.36
N HIS A 218 18.26 8.78 -2.47
CA HIS A 218 17.26 8.21 -1.54
C HIS A 218 17.83 7.15 -0.57
N LYS A 219 19.05 6.66 -0.79
CA LYS A 219 19.82 5.73 0.07
C LYS A 219 18.95 4.61 0.69
N LEU A 220 18.56 4.76 1.96
CA LEU A 220 17.83 3.74 2.73
C LEU A 220 16.41 3.49 2.21
N ASP A 221 15.74 4.54 1.74
CA ASP A 221 14.38 4.41 1.18
C ASP A 221 14.41 3.67 -0.16
N TYR A 222 15.51 3.79 -0.93
CA TYR A 222 15.68 3.10 -2.20
C TYR A 222 15.94 1.60 -2.02
N VAL A 223 16.77 1.24 -1.02
CA VAL A 223 17.13 -0.15 -0.72
C VAL A 223 15.95 -0.98 -0.21
N ARG A 224 14.96 -0.31 0.41
CA ARG A 224 13.76 -0.97 0.96
C ARG A 224 12.79 -1.45 -0.13
N ASP A 225 12.82 -0.86 -1.32
CA ASP A 225 11.93 -1.21 -2.43
C ASP A 225 12.55 -2.34 -3.27
N GLN A 226 11.82 -3.45 -3.39
CA GLN A 226 12.33 -4.69 -3.98
C GLN A 226 12.45 -4.62 -5.50
N PHE A 227 11.62 -3.81 -6.17
CA PHE A 227 11.70 -3.63 -7.62
C PHE A 227 12.99 -2.91 -8.06
N ASN A 228 13.56 -2.08 -7.19
CA ASN A 228 14.81 -1.37 -7.47
C ASN A 228 16.00 -2.32 -7.58
N TRP A 229 15.99 -3.43 -6.85
CA TRP A 229 17.03 -4.47 -6.96
C TRP A 229 17.02 -5.16 -8.31
N ILE A 230 15.83 -5.41 -8.87
CA ILE A 230 15.66 -5.97 -10.22
C ILE A 230 16.19 -4.96 -11.27
N ASP A 231 15.87 -3.68 -11.11
CA ASP A 231 16.29 -2.61 -12.03
C ASP A 231 17.80 -2.39 -12.04
N LEU A 232 18.43 -2.37 -10.86
CA LEU A 232 19.88 -2.20 -10.73
C LEU A 232 20.63 -3.47 -11.16
N GLY A 233 20.15 -4.64 -10.73
CA GLY A 233 20.74 -5.93 -11.06
C GLY A 233 20.71 -6.23 -12.56
N SER A 234 19.56 -5.98 -13.22
CA SER A 234 19.42 -6.16 -14.67
C SER A 234 20.37 -5.24 -15.45
N SER A 235 20.44 -3.95 -15.09
CA SER A 235 21.34 -2.99 -15.72
C SER A 235 22.82 -3.40 -15.57
N PHE A 236 23.24 -3.83 -14.38
CA PHE A 236 24.62 -4.23 -14.12
C PHE A 236 25.00 -5.52 -14.87
N LEU A 237 24.13 -6.53 -14.87
CA LEU A 237 24.38 -7.78 -15.59
C LEU A 237 24.47 -7.57 -17.10
N LEU A 238 23.59 -6.75 -17.69
CA LEU A 238 23.67 -6.41 -19.11
C LEU A 238 24.93 -5.61 -19.45
N LEU A 239 25.37 -4.71 -18.56
CA LEU A 239 26.62 -3.98 -18.75
C LEU A 239 27.85 -4.91 -18.64
N ALA A 240 27.81 -5.90 -17.76
CA ALA A 240 28.86 -6.90 -17.58
C ALA A 240 29.05 -7.81 -18.80
N VAL A 241 28.04 -7.97 -19.65
CA VAL A 241 28.17 -8.75 -20.91
C VAL A 241 29.21 -8.11 -21.85
N VAL A 242 29.33 -6.78 -21.86
CA VAL A 242 30.27 -6.06 -22.75
C VAL A 242 31.73 -6.45 -22.50
N PRO A 243 32.30 -6.30 -21.28
CA PRO A 243 33.67 -6.72 -21.01
C PRO A 243 33.86 -8.23 -21.18
N LEU A 244 32.86 -9.04 -20.82
CA LEU A 244 32.93 -10.50 -21.01
C LEU A 244 33.07 -10.87 -22.49
N ARG A 245 32.38 -10.15 -23.38
CA ARG A 245 32.45 -10.33 -24.84
C ARG A 245 33.82 -9.96 -25.40
N PHE A 246 34.49 -8.95 -24.86
CA PHE A 246 35.88 -8.61 -25.22
C PHE A 246 36.89 -9.65 -24.75
N THR A 247 36.62 -10.34 -23.64
CA THR A 247 37.49 -11.43 -23.13
C THR A 247 37.23 -12.79 -23.79
N HIS A 248 36.29 -12.87 -24.74
CA HIS A 248 35.90 -14.10 -25.44
C HIS A 248 35.57 -15.30 -24.51
N ARG A 249 35.02 -15.03 -23.31
CA ARG A 249 34.63 -16.07 -22.35
C ARG A 249 33.22 -16.59 -22.67
N GLN A 250 33.04 -17.91 -22.66
CA GLN A 250 31.73 -18.55 -22.91
C GLN A 250 30.68 -18.23 -21.81
N GLU A 251 31.13 -17.83 -20.63
CA GLU A 251 30.28 -17.42 -19.50
C GLU A 251 29.38 -16.21 -19.84
N GLN A 252 29.72 -15.45 -20.89
CA GLN A 252 28.90 -14.32 -21.38
C GLN A 252 27.45 -14.72 -21.66
N TRP A 253 27.21 -15.94 -22.15
CA TRP A 253 25.88 -16.40 -22.54
C TRP A 253 24.97 -16.62 -21.33
N HIS A 254 25.53 -17.15 -20.24
CA HIS A 254 24.81 -17.32 -18.99
C HIS A 254 24.47 -15.96 -18.36
N VAL A 255 25.44 -15.03 -18.32
CA VAL A 255 25.23 -13.67 -17.80
C VAL A 255 24.20 -12.92 -18.64
N TYR A 256 24.26 -13.04 -19.98
CA TYR A 256 23.31 -12.39 -20.87
C TYR A 256 21.89 -12.95 -20.73
N SER A 257 21.75 -14.27 -20.57
CA SER A 257 20.44 -14.92 -20.34
C SER A 257 19.77 -14.39 -19.07
N VAL A 258 20.50 -14.34 -17.95
CA VAL A 258 19.97 -13.84 -16.67
C VAL A 258 19.69 -12.35 -16.75
N GLY A 259 20.60 -11.56 -17.34
CA GLY A 259 20.41 -10.12 -17.53
C GLY A 259 19.18 -9.79 -18.39
N TYR A 260 18.97 -10.54 -19.48
CA TYR A 260 17.80 -10.42 -20.35
C TYR A 260 16.50 -10.78 -19.61
N LEU A 261 16.49 -11.89 -18.86
CA LEU A 261 15.32 -12.28 -18.06
C LEU A 261 14.96 -11.21 -17.02
N LEU A 262 15.94 -10.70 -16.27
CA LEU A 262 15.68 -9.66 -15.27
C LEU A 262 15.21 -8.36 -15.94
N TRP A 263 15.73 -8.03 -17.12
CA TRP A 263 15.25 -6.89 -17.90
C TRP A 263 13.79 -7.05 -18.34
N THR A 264 13.39 -8.25 -18.79
CA THR A 264 11.99 -8.50 -19.19
C THR A 264 11.04 -8.40 -17.99
N LEU A 265 11.45 -8.88 -16.81
CA LEU A 265 10.67 -8.77 -15.57
C LEU A 265 10.38 -7.32 -15.15
N ARG A 266 11.17 -6.33 -15.61
CA ARG A 266 10.88 -4.90 -15.37
C ARG A 266 9.52 -4.47 -15.94
N VAL A 267 8.94 -5.24 -16.89
CA VAL A 267 7.58 -5.00 -17.39
C VAL A 267 6.55 -4.93 -16.25
N PHE A 268 6.75 -5.70 -15.16
CA PHE A 268 5.85 -5.68 -14.01
C PHE A 268 5.82 -4.31 -13.29
N LYS A 269 6.94 -3.56 -13.30
CA LYS A 269 7.00 -2.19 -12.74
C LYS A 269 6.11 -1.22 -13.54
N PHE A 270 6.08 -1.36 -14.87
CA PHE A 270 5.21 -0.57 -15.73
C PHE A 270 3.76 -1.06 -15.67
N ALA A 271 3.55 -2.37 -15.53
CA ALA A 271 2.24 -2.96 -15.33
C ALA A 271 1.57 -2.49 -14.02
N ALA A 272 2.37 -2.27 -12.97
CA ALA A 272 1.93 -1.75 -11.67
C ALA A 272 1.19 -0.41 -11.73
N VAL A 273 1.45 0.38 -12.77
CA VAL A 273 0.87 1.72 -12.98
C VAL A 273 -0.51 1.65 -13.64
N PHE A 274 -0.78 0.62 -14.42
CA PHE A 274 -2.09 0.47 -15.06
C PHE A 274 -3.15 0.07 -14.04
N ARG A 275 -4.34 0.66 -14.17
CA ARG A 275 -5.41 0.58 -13.15
C ARG A 275 -5.85 -0.85 -12.82
N GLN A 276 -5.95 -1.72 -13.81
CA GLN A 276 -6.36 -3.12 -13.61
C GLN A 276 -5.14 -4.03 -13.40
N THR A 277 -4.14 -3.93 -14.27
CA THR A 277 -2.95 -4.79 -14.23
C THR A 277 -2.10 -4.58 -12.97
N GLY A 278 -2.07 -3.36 -12.43
CA GLY A 278 -1.29 -3.05 -11.24
C GLY A 278 -1.83 -3.65 -9.96
N ALA A 279 -3.15 -3.90 -9.91
CA ALA A 279 -3.76 -4.67 -8.84
C ALA A 279 -3.22 -6.09 -8.80
N TYR A 280 -3.29 -6.75 -9.95
CA TYR A 280 -2.81 -8.10 -10.11
C TYR A 280 -1.30 -8.21 -9.86
N ALA A 281 -0.51 -7.23 -10.31
CA ALA A 281 0.94 -7.22 -10.08
C ALA A 281 1.30 -7.12 -8.58
N GLN A 282 0.60 -6.27 -7.81
CA GLN A 282 0.82 -6.14 -6.36
C GLN A 282 0.39 -7.40 -5.60
N ILE A 283 -0.75 -7.99 -5.99
CA ILE A 283 -1.25 -9.23 -5.41
C ILE A 283 -0.25 -10.36 -5.67
N LEU A 284 0.17 -10.51 -6.93
CA LEU A 284 1.17 -11.48 -7.34
C LEU A 284 2.48 -11.32 -6.57
N TRP A 285 2.96 -10.09 -6.40
CA TRP A 285 4.19 -9.83 -5.64
C TRP A 285 4.08 -10.28 -4.18
N ARG A 286 2.96 -9.96 -3.51
CA ARG A 286 2.75 -10.37 -2.12
C ARG A 286 2.67 -11.89 -1.99
N ILE A 287 1.95 -12.54 -2.90
CA ILE A 287 1.85 -13.99 -2.99
C ILE A 287 3.25 -14.63 -3.11
N ILE A 288 4.08 -14.13 -4.02
CA ILE A 288 5.43 -14.65 -4.25
C ILE A 288 6.32 -14.43 -3.02
N SER A 289 6.26 -13.24 -2.41
CA SER A 289 7.16 -12.86 -1.31
C SER A 289 6.82 -13.57 0.00
N HIS A 290 5.54 -13.76 0.32
CA HIS A 290 5.13 -14.29 1.62
C HIS A 290 4.71 -15.76 1.55
N ASP A 291 3.73 -16.07 0.70
CA ASP A 291 3.08 -17.39 0.71
C ASP A 291 3.94 -18.43 -0.01
N PHE A 292 4.54 -18.06 -1.13
CA PHE A 292 5.38 -18.96 -1.91
C PHE A 292 6.67 -19.33 -1.17
N ILE A 293 7.25 -18.44 -0.37
CA ILE A 293 8.45 -18.76 0.44
C ILE A 293 8.10 -19.78 1.53
N GLN A 294 6.99 -19.61 2.24
CA GLN A 294 6.53 -20.57 3.25
C GLN A 294 6.25 -21.94 2.64
N PHE A 295 5.57 -21.96 1.49
CA PHE A 295 5.35 -23.18 0.71
C PHE A 295 6.67 -23.84 0.27
N THR A 296 7.62 -23.06 -0.24
CA THR A 296 8.91 -23.56 -0.72
C THR A 296 9.73 -24.22 0.39
N ILE A 297 9.71 -23.66 1.61
CA ILE A 297 10.40 -24.25 2.77
C ILE A 297 9.80 -25.62 3.11
N LEU A 298 8.48 -25.71 3.20
CA LEU A 298 7.79 -26.97 3.50
C LEU A 298 8.01 -28.01 2.38
N PHE A 299 7.94 -27.57 1.12
CA PHE A 299 8.25 -28.41 -0.03
C PHE A 299 9.69 -28.94 0.01
N LEU A 300 10.68 -28.09 0.31
CA LEU A 300 12.08 -28.49 0.37
C LEU A 300 12.35 -29.57 1.42
N VAL A 301 11.72 -29.48 2.60
CA VAL A 301 11.86 -30.48 3.67
C VAL A 301 11.31 -31.84 3.23
N ILE A 302 10.14 -31.86 2.60
CA ILE A 302 9.51 -33.08 2.08
C ILE A 302 10.34 -33.66 0.94
N LEU A 303 10.78 -32.80 0.02
CA LEU A 303 11.59 -33.17 -1.14
C LEU A 303 12.93 -33.81 -0.70
N LEU A 304 13.67 -33.19 0.23
CA LEU A 304 14.93 -33.75 0.73
C LEU A 304 14.74 -35.11 1.40
N SER A 305 13.68 -35.24 2.20
CA SER A 305 13.33 -36.50 2.88
C SER A 305 12.99 -37.60 1.89
N PHE A 306 12.26 -37.26 0.83
CA PHE A 306 11.91 -38.17 -0.25
C PHE A 306 13.13 -38.56 -1.09
N SER A 307 13.92 -37.59 -1.57
CA SER A 307 15.11 -37.87 -2.39
C SER A 307 16.11 -38.75 -1.65
N GLY A 308 16.30 -38.54 -0.34
CA GLY A 308 17.13 -39.42 0.49
C GLY A 308 16.57 -40.85 0.58
N SER A 309 15.27 -40.98 0.86
CA SER A 309 14.60 -42.30 0.96
C SER A 309 14.59 -43.05 -0.38
N PHE A 310 14.38 -42.33 -1.48
CA PHE A 310 14.31 -42.88 -2.82
C PHE A 310 15.67 -43.38 -3.32
N VAL A 311 16.74 -42.61 -3.12
CA VAL A 311 18.11 -43.04 -3.46
C VAL A 311 18.50 -44.29 -2.67
N LEU A 312 18.13 -44.38 -1.39
CA LEU A 312 18.39 -45.57 -0.57
C LEU A 312 17.61 -46.80 -1.07
N ALA A 313 16.35 -46.63 -1.47
CA ALA A 313 15.56 -47.70 -2.06
C ALA A 313 16.16 -48.20 -3.39
N LEU A 314 16.54 -47.27 -4.28
CA LEU A 314 17.21 -47.61 -5.54
C LEU A 314 18.55 -48.31 -5.32
N ARG A 315 19.31 -47.91 -4.30
CA ARG A 315 20.57 -48.57 -3.92
C ARG A 315 20.33 -49.99 -3.40
N GLY A 316 19.32 -50.18 -2.56
CA GLY A 316 18.97 -51.52 -2.05
C GLY A 316 18.45 -52.46 -3.14
N GLU A 317 17.96 -51.89 -4.24
CA GLU A 317 17.43 -52.61 -5.41
C GLU A 317 18.45 -52.73 -6.55
N ASP A 318 19.70 -52.27 -6.38
CA ASP A 318 20.75 -52.18 -7.42
C ASP A 318 20.25 -51.52 -8.72
N SER A 319 19.35 -50.54 -8.59
CA SER A 319 18.63 -49.91 -9.72
C SER A 319 19.04 -48.45 -9.95
N LEU A 320 20.17 -48.02 -9.37
CA LEU A 320 20.68 -46.64 -9.49
C LEU A 320 21.06 -46.27 -10.93
N ASP A 321 21.64 -47.21 -11.67
CA ASP A 321 22.18 -47.00 -13.02
C ASP A 321 21.16 -47.29 -14.14
N VAL A 322 19.90 -47.56 -13.78
CA VAL A 322 18.83 -47.84 -14.76
C VAL A 322 18.48 -46.60 -15.57
N HIS A 323 18.52 -45.42 -14.93
CA HIS A 323 18.30 -44.13 -15.57
C HIS A 323 19.34 -43.10 -15.13
N ASP A 324 19.89 -42.33 -16.08
CA ASP A 324 20.85 -41.25 -15.79
C ASP A 324 20.30 -40.22 -14.80
N GLU A 325 18.97 -40.04 -14.81
CA GLU A 325 18.25 -39.14 -13.91
C GLU A 325 18.21 -39.61 -12.44
N THR A 326 18.54 -40.88 -12.16
CA THR A 326 18.59 -41.44 -10.79
C THR A 326 19.99 -41.77 -10.29
N SER A 327 21.01 -41.58 -11.12
CA SER A 327 22.40 -41.91 -10.83
C SER A 327 22.99 -41.16 -9.63
N SER A 328 22.45 -39.98 -9.29
CA SER A 328 22.93 -39.13 -8.21
C SER A 328 21.79 -38.55 -7.39
N PHE A 329 22.06 -38.31 -6.10
CA PHE A 329 21.13 -37.62 -5.20
C PHE A 329 20.64 -36.29 -5.77
N TRP A 330 21.53 -35.52 -6.41
CA TRP A 330 21.19 -34.24 -7.01
C TRP A 330 20.25 -34.40 -8.22
N ASN A 331 20.46 -35.43 -9.04
CA ASN A 331 19.59 -35.71 -10.18
C ASN A 331 18.20 -36.12 -9.69
N VAL A 332 18.13 -36.99 -8.67
CA VAL A 332 16.86 -37.35 -8.01
C VAL A 332 16.16 -36.13 -7.41
N LEU A 333 16.90 -35.21 -6.79
CA LEU A 333 16.36 -33.97 -6.23
C LEU A 333 15.75 -33.09 -7.34
N PHE A 334 16.49 -32.86 -8.43
CA PHE A 334 16.00 -32.07 -9.57
C PHE A 334 14.81 -32.74 -10.25
N THR A 335 14.83 -34.06 -10.40
CA THR A 335 13.69 -34.86 -10.89
C THR A 335 12.47 -34.71 -9.98
N GLY A 336 12.65 -34.68 -8.65
CA GLY A 336 11.58 -34.43 -7.70
C GLY A 336 10.97 -33.03 -7.83
N VAL A 337 11.79 -31.99 -8.02
CA VAL A 337 11.32 -30.62 -8.33
C VAL A 337 10.56 -30.57 -9.65
N ARG A 338 11.14 -31.17 -10.70
CA ARG A 338 10.55 -31.24 -12.04
C ARG A 338 9.17 -31.91 -12.03
N THR A 339 9.03 -32.97 -11.24
CA THR A 339 7.78 -33.72 -11.08
C THR A 339 6.64 -32.84 -10.52
N LEU A 340 6.94 -31.94 -9.58
CA LEU A 340 5.93 -31.01 -9.04
C LEU A 340 5.51 -29.95 -10.09
N ILE A 341 6.47 -29.43 -10.86
CA ILE A 341 6.25 -28.30 -11.78
C ILE A 341 5.63 -28.74 -13.11
N GLU A 342 6.18 -29.79 -13.73
CA GLU A 342 5.77 -30.23 -15.06
C GLU A 342 4.55 -31.16 -15.03
N GLY A 343 4.24 -31.78 -13.88
CA GLY A 343 3.13 -32.72 -13.73
C GLY A 343 3.25 -33.98 -14.61
N GLN A 344 4.38 -34.16 -15.29
CA GLN A 344 4.67 -35.33 -16.10
C GLN A 344 5.40 -36.39 -15.27
N SER A 345 4.99 -37.65 -15.45
CA SER A 345 5.70 -38.79 -14.88
C SER A 345 7.06 -38.91 -15.56
N VAL A 346 8.12 -38.71 -14.78
CA VAL A 346 9.49 -38.72 -15.30
C VAL A 346 9.95 -40.11 -15.73
N VAL A 347 9.27 -41.19 -15.32
CA VAL A 347 9.64 -42.54 -15.72
C VAL A 347 8.42 -43.40 -16.02
N THR A 348 8.54 -44.26 -17.02
CA THR A 348 7.61 -45.37 -17.27
C THR A 348 7.74 -46.37 -16.12
N TYR A 349 7.01 -46.14 -15.02
CA TYR A 349 7.15 -46.89 -13.76
C TYR A 349 6.80 -48.39 -13.87
N ALA A 350 6.14 -48.80 -14.96
CA ALA A 350 5.78 -50.19 -15.24
C ALA A 350 6.28 -50.60 -16.62
N GLY A 351 7.21 -51.57 -16.67
CA GLY A 351 7.80 -52.08 -17.91
C GLY A 351 9.01 -52.98 -17.64
N LYS A 352 9.61 -53.53 -18.70
CA LYS A 352 10.83 -54.35 -18.60
C LYS A 352 12.06 -53.58 -18.09
N GLU A 353 12.01 -52.24 -18.12
CA GLU A 353 13.03 -51.32 -17.59
C GLU A 353 12.50 -50.48 -16.41
N GLY A 354 11.42 -50.92 -15.75
CA GLY A 354 10.82 -50.20 -14.62
C GLY A 354 11.50 -50.47 -13.28
N TYR A 355 11.28 -49.59 -12.32
CA TYR A 355 11.76 -49.76 -10.94
C TYR A 355 11.09 -50.96 -10.24
N LYS A 356 11.78 -51.53 -9.24
CA LYS A 356 11.23 -52.56 -8.38
C LYS A 356 10.21 -51.96 -7.39
N VAL A 357 9.52 -52.85 -6.67
CA VAL A 357 8.27 -52.57 -5.94
C VAL A 357 8.43 -51.47 -4.87
N MET A 358 9.55 -51.41 -4.14
CA MET A 358 9.73 -50.44 -3.06
C MET A 358 9.88 -49.03 -3.61
N SER A 359 10.72 -48.87 -4.63
CA SER A 359 10.92 -47.60 -5.32
C SER A 359 9.63 -47.10 -6.00
N CYS A 360 8.87 -48.01 -6.61
CA CYS A 360 7.56 -47.71 -7.20
C CYS A 360 6.57 -47.20 -6.13
N PHE A 361 6.48 -47.89 -4.99
CA PHE A 361 5.62 -47.47 -3.89
C PHE A 361 6.00 -46.08 -3.34
N LEU A 362 7.29 -45.82 -3.13
CA LEU A 362 7.77 -44.53 -2.63
C LEU A 362 7.43 -43.37 -3.57
N ILE A 363 7.60 -43.57 -4.89
CA ILE A 363 7.22 -42.56 -5.89
C ILE A 363 5.72 -42.27 -5.85
N VAL A 364 4.87 -43.30 -5.76
CA VAL A 364 3.41 -43.11 -5.72
C VAL A 364 3.00 -42.32 -4.48
N VAL A 365 3.57 -42.64 -3.32
CA VAL A 365 3.33 -41.88 -2.08
C VAL A 365 3.80 -40.43 -2.22
N TYR A 366 4.97 -40.21 -2.82
CA TYR A 366 5.49 -38.87 -3.08
C TYR A 366 4.59 -38.07 -4.03
N LEU A 367 4.15 -38.66 -5.14
CA LEU A 367 3.22 -38.02 -6.07
C LEU A 367 1.89 -37.67 -5.40
N PHE A 368 1.37 -38.55 -4.55
CA PHE A 368 0.16 -38.27 -3.78
C PHE A 368 0.36 -37.08 -2.84
N VAL A 369 1.44 -37.08 -2.05
CA VAL A 369 1.73 -35.98 -1.11
C VAL A 369 1.98 -34.67 -1.85
N CYS A 370 2.82 -34.67 -2.88
CA CYS A 370 3.20 -33.44 -3.59
C CYS A 370 2.10 -32.90 -4.50
N CYS A 371 1.45 -33.74 -5.32
CA CYS A 371 0.47 -33.27 -6.29
C CYS A 371 -0.92 -33.07 -5.66
N VAL A 372 -1.32 -33.88 -4.68
CA VAL A 372 -2.66 -33.77 -4.06
C VAL A 372 -2.61 -32.92 -2.81
N VAL A 373 -1.73 -33.24 -1.85
CA VAL A 373 -1.75 -32.54 -0.55
C VAL A 373 -1.14 -31.15 -0.65
N LEU A 374 0.09 -31.02 -1.18
CA LEU A 374 0.79 -29.74 -1.22
C LEU A 374 0.14 -28.74 -2.17
N LEU A 375 -0.32 -29.18 -3.34
CA LEU A 375 -0.98 -28.30 -4.30
C LEU A 375 -2.32 -27.78 -3.76
N ASN A 376 -3.10 -28.61 -3.06
CA ASN A 376 -4.36 -28.17 -2.44
C ASN A 376 -4.12 -27.17 -1.31
N ILE A 377 -3.07 -27.35 -0.50
CA ILE A 377 -2.67 -26.38 0.52
C ILE A 377 -2.23 -25.05 -0.12
N LEU A 378 -1.42 -25.11 -1.18
CA LEU A 378 -0.97 -23.91 -1.90
C LEU A 378 -2.17 -23.15 -2.48
N ILE A 379 -3.11 -23.82 -3.14
CA ILE A 379 -4.31 -23.18 -3.69
C ILE A 379 -5.15 -22.55 -2.58
N ALA A 380 -5.30 -23.21 -1.44
CA ALA A 380 -6.04 -22.66 -0.29
C ALA A 380 -5.39 -21.38 0.25
N GLN A 381 -4.06 -21.38 0.41
CA GLN A 381 -3.30 -20.20 0.85
C GLN A 381 -3.42 -19.04 -0.16
N LEU A 382 -3.29 -19.34 -1.46
CA LEU A 382 -3.46 -18.35 -2.52
C LEU A 382 -4.88 -17.75 -2.52
N SER A 383 -5.89 -18.57 -2.25
CA SER A 383 -7.30 -18.14 -2.22
C SER A 383 -7.58 -17.18 -1.06
N ASP A 384 -7.10 -17.48 0.15
CA ASP A 384 -7.26 -16.62 1.33
C ASP A 384 -6.54 -15.29 1.15
N THR A 385 -5.29 -15.32 0.68
CA THR A 385 -4.52 -14.10 0.38
C THR A 385 -5.23 -13.24 -0.66
N TYR A 386 -5.76 -13.83 -1.73
CA TYR A 386 -6.50 -13.09 -2.77
C TYR A 386 -7.73 -12.34 -2.19
N GLN A 387 -8.51 -13.00 -1.33
CA GLN A 387 -9.70 -12.38 -0.70
C GLN A 387 -9.32 -11.23 0.24
N ASN A 388 -8.29 -11.43 1.07
CA ASN A 388 -7.78 -10.40 1.98
C ASN A 388 -7.15 -9.22 1.22
N MET A 389 -6.54 -9.48 0.07
CA MET A 389 -5.89 -8.47 -0.76
C MET A 389 -6.86 -7.58 -1.55
N ASN A 390 -8.04 -8.07 -1.94
CA ASN A 390 -9.03 -7.23 -2.65
C ASN A 390 -9.37 -5.95 -1.86
N ARG A 391 -9.37 -6.03 -0.51
CA ARG A 391 -9.57 -4.86 0.37
C ARG A 391 -8.31 -4.02 0.53
N ALA A 392 -7.15 -4.66 0.72
CA ALA A 392 -5.88 -3.97 0.96
C ALA A 392 -5.31 -3.27 -0.28
N TRP A 393 -5.57 -3.81 -1.48
CA TRP A 393 -5.06 -3.28 -2.74
C TRP A 393 -5.52 -1.85 -3.02
N ILE A 394 -6.77 -1.51 -2.67
CA ILE A 394 -7.33 -0.17 -2.90
C ILE A 394 -6.45 0.88 -2.21
N ILE A 395 -5.99 0.57 -1.00
CA ILE A 395 -5.16 1.45 -0.17
C ILE A 395 -3.75 1.55 -0.77
N THR A 396 -3.12 0.41 -1.06
CA THR A 396 -1.78 0.34 -1.66
C THR A 396 -1.72 1.02 -3.03
N ARG A 397 -2.82 1.04 -3.79
CA ARG A 397 -2.93 1.75 -5.08
C ARG A 397 -2.81 3.26 -4.92
N VAL A 398 -3.55 3.85 -3.98
CA VAL A 398 -3.50 5.32 -3.78
C VAL A 398 -2.13 5.71 -3.23
N GLU A 399 -1.57 4.89 -2.36
CA GLU A 399 -0.21 5.02 -1.85
C GLU A 399 0.84 4.97 -2.99
N LEU A 400 0.81 3.95 -3.86
CA LEU A 400 1.77 3.83 -4.96
C LEU A 400 1.64 4.95 -6.01
N ASN A 401 0.42 5.34 -6.38
CA ASN A 401 0.24 6.49 -7.27
C ASN A 401 0.75 7.79 -6.63
N SER A 402 0.55 7.96 -5.32
CA SER A 402 1.08 9.11 -4.59
C SER A 402 2.62 9.09 -4.50
N LEU A 403 3.23 7.92 -4.30
CA LEU A 403 4.69 7.73 -4.23
C LEU A 403 5.37 7.97 -5.57
N PHE A 404 4.81 7.46 -6.67
CA PHE A 404 5.35 7.72 -8.02
C PHE A 404 5.29 9.21 -8.38
N ILE A 405 4.23 9.91 -7.95
CA ILE A 405 4.08 11.35 -8.17
C ILE A 405 4.99 12.16 -7.23
N GLY A 406 5.16 11.73 -5.98
CA GLY A 406 5.98 12.41 -4.97
C GLY A 406 7.48 12.29 -5.19
N LYS A 407 7.95 11.34 -6.02
CA LYS A 407 9.38 11.13 -6.33
C LYS A 407 9.93 12.03 -7.46
N THR A 408 9.08 12.73 -8.20
CA THR A 408 9.47 13.45 -9.43
C THR A 408 8.81 14.83 -9.50
N GLN A 409 9.35 15.82 -8.82
CA GLN A 409 9.01 17.22 -9.10
C GLN A 409 10.23 18.13 -9.09
N THR A 410 10.17 19.11 -10.00
CA THR A 410 11.10 20.24 -10.16
C THR A 410 10.34 21.53 -9.85
N ALA A 411 11.04 22.53 -9.31
CA ALA A 411 10.49 23.77 -8.74
C ALA A 411 9.45 24.50 -9.61
N ASP A 412 9.70 24.60 -10.93
CA ASP A 412 8.85 25.37 -11.84
C ASP A 412 7.45 24.77 -12.06
N GLU A 413 7.28 23.47 -11.79
CA GLU A 413 6.01 22.77 -12.01
C GLU A 413 4.98 23.06 -10.89
N GLN A 414 5.39 23.54 -9.71
CA GLN A 414 4.52 23.69 -8.53
C GLN A 414 3.68 24.99 -8.53
N VAL A 415 4.07 26.01 -9.30
CA VAL A 415 3.37 27.31 -9.35
C VAL A 415 1.99 27.21 -10.04
N LEU A 416 1.81 26.27 -10.98
CA LEU A 416 0.59 26.11 -11.78
C LEU A 416 -0.59 25.49 -10.98
N PHE A 417 -0.32 24.93 -9.80
CA PHE A 417 -1.27 24.04 -9.10
C PHE A 417 -2.04 24.68 -7.95
N GLN A 418 -2.00 26.00 -7.76
CA GLN A 418 -2.51 26.61 -6.53
C GLN A 418 -4.00 26.40 -6.24
N MET A 419 -4.87 26.45 -7.27
CA MET A 419 -6.33 26.34 -7.10
C MET A 419 -7.00 25.67 -8.30
N GLU A 420 -8.16 25.05 -8.07
CA GLU A 420 -9.02 24.47 -9.11
C GLU A 420 -10.49 24.63 -8.72
N GLU A 421 -11.35 24.92 -9.70
CA GLU A 421 -12.79 25.01 -9.53
C GLU A 421 -13.47 23.86 -10.27
N LEU A 422 -14.32 23.10 -9.56
CA LEU A 422 -15.04 21.97 -10.13
C LEU A 422 -16.54 22.04 -9.83
N ASN A 423 -17.38 21.74 -10.83
CA ASN A 423 -18.84 21.70 -10.70
C ASN A 423 -19.35 20.52 -9.85
N ASN A 424 -18.52 19.49 -9.60
CA ASN A 424 -18.76 18.41 -8.64
C ASN A 424 -17.49 17.53 -8.49
N PRO A 425 -16.78 17.55 -7.36
CA PRO A 425 -15.58 16.72 -7.18
C PRO A 425 -15.88 15.22 -7.14
N ALA A 426 -17.04 14.81 -6.61
CA ALA A 426 -17.38 13.40 -6.40
C ALA A 426 -17.59 12.66 -7.73
N SER A 427 -18.31 13.25 -8.69
CA SER A 427 -18.52 12.64 -10.01
C SER A 427 -17.23 12.58 -10.84
N VAL A 428 -16.35 13.56 -10.64
CA VAL A 428 -15.04 13.59 -11.27
C VAL A 428 -14.17 12.46 -10.73
N LEU A 429 -14.13 12.26 -9.41
CA LEU A 429 -13.46 11.13 -8.75
C LEU A 429 -14.06 9.79 -9.20
N GLU A 430 -15.39 9.68 -9.23
CA GLU A 430 -16.12 8.47 -9.65
C GLU A 430 -15.75 8.05 -11.08
N LYS A 431 -15.72 8.99 -12.03
CA LYS A 431 -15.30 8.72 -13.42
C LYS A 431 -13.84 8.25 -13.52
N TRP A 432 -13.00 8.61 -12.56
CA TRP A 432 -11.59 8.23 -12.50
C TRP A 432 -11.39 6.84 -11.86
N GLU A 433 -12.27 6.47 -10.95
CA GLU A 433 -12.33 5.16 -10.29
C GLU A 433 -12.85 4.08 -11.27
N SER A 434 -12.37 2.84 -11.13
CA SER A 434 -12.87 1.71 -11.95
C SER A 434 -14.22 1.25 -11.45
N PRO A 435 -15.09 0.67 -12.31
CA PRO A 435 -16.36 0.09 -11.88
C PRO A 435 -16.18 -0.89 -10.69
N LEU A 436 -15.16 -1.74 -10.73
CA LEU A 436 -14.83 -2.68 -9.64
C LEU A 436 -14.35 -1.99 -8.34
N LEU A 437 -13.65 -0.84 -8.45
CA LEU A 437 -13.32 -0.03 -7.27
C LEU A 437 -14.53 0.72 -6.75
N ASN A 438 -15.44 1.11 -7.63
CA ASN A 438 -16.63 1.86 -7.31
C ASN A 438 -17.61 0.97 -6.53
N GLU A 439 -17.71 -0.31 -6.88
CA GLU A 439 -18.45 -1.30 -6.10
C GLU A 439 -17.84 -1.49 -4.71
N ILE A 440 -16.52 -1.73 -4.63
CA ILE A 440 -15.88 -1.94 -3.32
C ILE A 440 -15.84 -0.65 -2.48
N SER A 441 -15.64 0.52 -3.09
CA SER A 441 -15.66 1.81 -2.36
C SER A 441 -17.07 2.17 -1.91
N LYS A 442 -18.10 1.78 -2.67
CA LYS A 442 -19.50 1.87 -2.27
C LYS A 442 -19.81 0.94 -1.11
N ASP A 443 -19.28 -0.30 -1.11
CA ASP A 443 -19.42 -1.23 0.02
C ASP A 443 -18.72 -0.73 1.28
N VAL A 444 -17.49 -0.21 1.16
CA VAL A 444 -16.75 0.38 2.30
C VAL A 444 -17.45 1.62 2.84
N ARG A 445 -17.97 2.47 1.96
CA ARG A 445 -18.75 3.66 2.36
C ARG A 445 -20.06 3.27 3.03
N GLY A 446 -20.75 2.26 2.49
CA GLY A 446 -21.90 1.65 3.13
C GLY A 446 -21.56 1.16 4.53
N MET A 447 -20.49 0.38 4.69
CA MET A 447 -20.01 -0.07 6.01
C MET A 447 -19.72 1.08 6.97
N LYS A 448 -19.08 2.17 6.50
CA LYS A 448 -18.80 3.35 7.32
C LYS A 448 -20.08 4.07 7.74
N GLU A 449 -21.05 4.21 6.84
CA GLU A 449 -22.36 4.77 7.14
C GLU A 449 -23.13 3.90 8.14
N TYR A 450 -23.07 2.57 8.01
CA TYR A 450 -23.62 1.62 8.97
C TYR A 450 -22.95 1.73 10.34
N LEU A 451 -21.62 1.83 10.40
CA LEU A 451 -20.86 2.03 11.64
C LEU A 451 -21.22 3.34 12.33
N LYS A 452 -21.30 4.43 11.58
CA LYS A 452 -21.69 5.74 12.12
C LYS A 452 -23.14 5.75 12.60
N SER A 453 -24.03 5.07 11.87
CA SER A 453 -25.42 4.88 12.29
C SER A 453 -25.51 4.04 13.57
N THR A 454 -24.71 2.98 13.69
CA THR A 454 -24.65 2.17 14.92
C THR A 454 -24.08 2.95 16.09
N GLU A 455 -23.04 3.77 15.87
CA GLU A 455 -22.50 4.66 16.90
C GLU A 455 -23.55 5.67 17.40
N LEU A 456 -24.25 6.35 16.49
CA LEU A 456 -25.36 7.25 16.82
C LEU A 456 -26.48 6.53 17.59
N SER A 457 -26.80 5.29 17.17
CA SER A 457 -27.80 4.47 17.88
C SER A 457 -27.32 4.11 19.28
N MET A 458 -26.05 3.80 19.46
CA MET A 458 -25.44 3.45 20.74
C MET A 458 -25.39 4.67 21.68
N GLN A 459 -25.12 5.85 21.13
CA GLN A 459 -25.17 7.12 21.86
C GLN A 459 -26.60 7.45 22.30
N THR A 460 -27.59 7.20 21.44
CA THR A 460 -29.01 7.34 21.77
C THR A 460 -29.43 6.36 22.88
N ILE A 461 -28.98 5.10 22.80
CA ILE A 461 -29.22 4.09 23.85
C ILE A 461 -28.58 4.53 25.17
N LYS A 462 -27.34 5.02 25.14
CA LYS A 462 -26.63 5.53 26.32
C LYS A 462 -27.40 6.67 26.99
N ASN A 463 -27.90 7.63 26.21
CA ASN A 463 -28.71 8.74 26.72
C ASN A 463 -30.03 8.26 27.34
N ARG A 464 -30.69 7.25 26.73
CA ARG A 464 -31.90 6.63 27.32
C ARG A 464 -31.59 5.93 28.64
N LEU A 465 -30.45 5.24 28.72
CA LEU A 465 -30.00 4.53 29.92
C LEU A 465 -29.69 5.50 31.06
N SER A 466 -29.05 6.64 30.77
CA SER A 466 -28.83 7.68 31.78
C SER A 466 -30.13 8.32 32.28
N MET A 467 -31.14 8.46 31.41
CA MET A 467 -32.47 8.94 31.83
C MET A 467 -33.17 7.91 32.72
N GLN A 468 -33.08 6.61 32.40
CA GLN A 468 -33.63 5.54 33.24
C GLN A 468 -32.93 5.45 34.60
N GLU A 469 -31.61 5.64 34.65
CA GLU A 469 -30.88 5.69 35.91
C GLU A 469 -31.34 6.87 36.79
N HIS A 470 -31.60 8.03 36.17
CA HIS A 470 -32.13 9.19 36.87
C HIS A 470 -33.55 8.95 37.41
N THR A 471 -34.44 8.35 36.62
CA THR A 471 -35.80 8.03 37.09
C THR A 471 -35.81 7.00 38.20
N LEU A 472 -34.93 5.98 38.14
CA LEU A 472 -34.76 5.01 39.24
C LEU A 472 -34.27 5.68 40.51
N LYS A 473 -33.30 6.60 40.44
CA LYS A 473 -32.85 7.39 41.61
C LYS A 473 -33.99 8.23 42.20
N CYS A 474 -34.81 8.87 41.36
CA CYS A 474 -35.99 9.61 41.83
C CYS A 474 -37.01 8.70 42.53
N LEU A 475 -37.30 7.53 41.95
CA LEU A 475 -38.21 6.54 42.56
C LEU A 475 -37.66 6.00 43.88
N GLU A 476 -36.35 5.75 43.97
CA GLU A 476 -35.71 5.33 45.21
C GLU A 476 -35.88 6.39 46.31
N VAL A 477 -35.68 7.67 45.98
CA VAL A 477 -35.91 8.78 46.91
C VAL A 477 -37.38 8.86 47.35
N GLN A 478 -38.33 8.71 46.43
CA GLN A 478 -39.77 8.68 46.74
C GLN A 478 -40.15 7.47 47.61
N LEU A 479 -39.58 6.30 47.36
CA LEU A 479 -39.84 5.11 48.16
C LEU A 479 -39.33 5.31 49.60
N ARG A 480 -38.13 5.90 49.75
CA ARG A 480 -37.56 6.24 51.06
C ARG A 480 -38.45 7.21 51.83
N THR A 481 -39.00 8.25 51.18
CA THR A 481 -39.91 9.19 51.86
C THR A 481 -41.23 8.52 52.28
N VAL A 482 -41.81 7.66 51.44
CA VAL A 482 -43.03 6.89 51.79
C VAL A 482 -42.78 5.93 52.95
N ILE A 483 -41.65 5.20 52.94
CA ILE A 483 -41.26 4.32 54.05
C ILE A 483 -41.13 5.13 55.35
N GLN A 484 -40.53 6.32 55.28
CA GLN A 484 -40.39 7.21 56.44
C GLN A 484 -41.74 7.71 56.95
N MET A 485 -42.69 8.04 56.06
CA MET A 485 -44.07 8.37 56.45
C MET A 485 -44.80 7.20 57.10
N LEU A 486 -44.64 5.98 56.58
CA LEU A 486 -45.23 4.76 57.17
C LEU A 486 -44.64 4.44 58.55
N GLN A 487 -43.33 4.62 58.72
CA GLN A 487 -42.67 4.47 60.03
C GLN A 487 -43.16 5.53 61.03
N ASN A 488 -43.36 6.78 60.58
CA ASN A 488 -43.97 7.82 61.41
C ASN A 488 -45.42 7.49 61.77
N ASN A 489 -46.26 7.06 60.83
CA ASN A 489 -47.63 6.64 61.13
C ASN A 489 -47.71 5.41 62.04
N ARG A 490 -46.78 4.45 61.93
CA ARG A 490 -46.68 3.33 62.89
C ARG A 490 -46.31 3.77 64.30
N ARG A 491 -45.59 4.88 64.49
CA ARG A 491 -45.38 5.47 65.82
C ARG A 491 -46.67 6.03 66.42
N TRP A 492 -47.58 6.56 65.60
CA TRP A 492 -48.87 7.10 66.04
C TRP A 492 -49.93 6.03 66.35
N ILE A 493 -49.79 4.80 65.84
CA ILE A 493 -50.75 3.69 66.09
C ILE A 493 -50.40 2.91 67.39
N ARG A 494 -49.30 3.24 68.08
CA ARG A 494 -48.92 2.58 69.34
C ARG A 494 -49.61 3.04 70.64
N PRO A 495 -50.43 4.11 70.73
CA PRO A 495 -51.19 4.40 71.95
C PRO A 495 -52.70 4.16 71.83
N THR A 496 -53.19 3.37 70.87
CA THR A 496 -54.64 3.06 70.73
C THR A 496 -55.01 1.62 71.09
N ARG A 497 -54.07 0.83 71.64
CA ARG A 497 -54.35 -0.49 72.21
C ARG A 497 -54.48 -0.53 73.73
N GLU A 498 -54.24 0.59 74.43
CA GLU A 498 -54.40 0.71 75.89
C GLU A 498 -55.68 1.43 76.32
N LEU A 499 -56.54 1.86 75.38
CA LEU A 499 -57.78 2.62 75.69
C LEU A 499 -59.09 1.82 75.48
N ILE A 500 -59.01 0.52 75.18
CA ILE A 500 -60.20 -0.34 75.00
C ILE A 500 -60.35 -1.37 76.15
N SER A 501 -59.50 -1.33 77.18
CA SER A 501 -59.63 -2.20 78.37
C SER A 501 -60.22 -1.52 79.61
N GLU A 502 -60.70 -0.27 79.51
CA GLU A 502 -61.26 0.45 80.67
C GLU A 502 -62.76 0.76 80.62
N HIS A 503 -63.49 0.43 79.55
CA HIS A 503 -64.97 0.49 79.53
C HIS A 503 -65.53 -0.80 78.93
N LEU A 504 -65.76 -1.77 79.81
CA LEU A 504 -66.64 -2.92 79.62
C LEU A 504 -68.00 -2.59 80.25
#